data_AF-A0A923SS63-F1
#
_entry.id   AF-A0A923SS63-F1
#
_cell.length_a   1.000
_cell.length_b   1.000
_cell.length_c   1.000
_cell.angle_alpha   90.00
_cell.angle_beta   90.00
_cell.angle_gamma   90.00
#
_symmetry.space_group_name_H-M   'P 1'
#
loop_
_entity.id
_entity.type
_entity.pdbx_description
1 polymer ?
#
loop_
_entity_poly.entity_id
_entity_poly.type
_entity_poly.pdbx_seq_one_letter_code
_entity_poly.pdbx_strand_id
1 'polypeptide(L)'
;MARKDRFLVVLYLYLFSILAEIGGLYYFLKAPSAFSKGLAAAAALFMLLCFAAVVTLIILNISCAVRYFREKDGILLRQAMKGMKLGSIPFFIINFLVCLMIAAVIFGASRGFAVFLPWVWNWVLCAVASTYIIMAGSSCYGIALARLLRQNGSLSRKQMSVHIVLQLIFVLDVIDTLELLKFSAKNL
;
A
#
# COMPACT_ATOMS: atom_id res chain seq x y z
N MET A 1 -18.37 1.55 -6.85
CA MET A 1 -17.77 2.81 -6.32
C MET A 1 -17.46 2.72 -4.83
N ALA A 2 -18.44 2.55 -3.94
CA ALA A 2 -18.28 2.64 -2.48
C ALA A 2 -17.17 1.79 -1.81
N ARG A 3 -16.62 0.74 -2.44
CA ARG A 3 -15.51 -0.06 -1.86
C ARG A 3 -14.13 0.54 -2.15
N LYS A 4 -13.93 1.15 -3.32
CA LYS A 4 -12.69 1.88 -3.66
C LYS A 4 -12.49 3.04 -2.70
N ASP A 5 -13.57 3.80 -2.48
CA ASP A 5 -13.52 5.01 -1.66
C ASP A 5 -13.20 4.66 -0.19
N ARG A 6 -13.79 3.57 0.32
CA ARG A 6 -13.46 3.04 1.66
C ARG A 6 -12.00 2.59 1.78
N PHE A 7 -11.44 1.94 0.76
CA PHE A 7 -10.04 1.52 0.78
C PHE A 7 -9.08 2.72 0.82
N LEU A 8 -9.31 3.70 -0.06
CA LEU A 8 -8.50 4.91 -0.09
C LEU A 8 -8.61 5.71 1.21
N VAL A 9 -9.83 5.89 1.73
CA VAL A 9 -10.04 6.57 3.02
C VAL A 9 -9.25 5.89 4.13
N VAL A 10 -9.29 4.56 4.23
CA VAL A 10 -8.54 3.83 5.26
C VAL A 10 -7.03 3.96 5.07
N LEU A 11 -6.53 3.98 3.84
CA LEU A 11 -5.11 4.26 3.56
C LEU A 11 -4.71 5.68 4.01
N TYR A 12 -5.52 6.69 3.71
CA TYR A 12 -5.25 8.07 4.15
C TYR A 12 -5.38 8.23 5.68
N LEU A 13 -6.32 7.54 6.32
CA LEU A 13 -6.41 7.49 7.78
C LEU A 13 -5.19 6.82 8.41
N TYR A 14 -4.66 5.76 7.78
CA TYR A 14 -3.41 5.14 8.21
C TYR A 14 -2.21 6.08 8.07
N LEU A 15 -2.11 6.83 6.97
CA LEU A 15 -1.07 7.85 6.84
C LEU A 15 -1.21 8.95 7.91
N PHE A 16 -2.44 9.40 8.15
CA PHE A 16 -2.72 10.41 9.18
C PHE A 16 -2.38 9.89 10.59
N SER A 17 -2.66 8.62 10.90
CA SER A 17 -2.32 8.04 12.20
C SER A 17 -0.82 7.93 12.44
N ILE A 18 -0.01 7.71 11.39
CA ILE A 18 1.45 7.80 11.47
C ILE A 18 1.89 9.21 11.89
N LEU A 19 1.33 10.26 11.26
CA LEU A 19 1.64 11.64 11.61
C LEU A 19 1.17 12.02 13.02
N ALA A 20 -0.02 11.55 13.42
CA ALA A 20 -0.57 11.75 14.75
C ALA A 20 0.32 11.12 15.83
N GLU A 21 0.86 9.93 15.59
CA GLU A 21 1.78 9.26 16.51
C GLU A 21 3.07 10.05 16.68
N ILE A 22 3.66 10.53 15.58
CA ILE A 22 4.88 11.34 15.63
C ILE A 22 4.62 12.63 16.44
N GLY A 23 3.47 13.27 16.22
CA GLY A 23 3.04 14.44 17.00
C GLY A 23 2.87 14.11 18.49
N GLY A 24 2.19 13.01 18.81
CA GLY A 24 2.00 12.54 20.18
C GLY A 24 3.32 12.26 20.91
N LEU A 25 4.22 11.53 20.26
CA LEU A 25 5.58 11.26 20.76
C LEU A 25 6.37 12.55 20.97
N TYR A 26 6.34 13.49 20.03
CA TYR A 26 7.03 14.77 20.16
C TYR A 26 6.53 15.58 21.37
N TYR A 27 5.21 15.69 21.56
CA TYR A 27 4.65 16.37 22.73
C TYR A 27 4.99 15.67 24.05
N PHE A 28 4.99 14.34 24.05
CA PHE A 28 5.40 13.54 25.21
C PHE A 28 6.86 13.79 25.60
N LEU A 29 7.77 13.80 24.61
CA LEU A 29 9.20 14.07 24.84
C LEU A 29 9.46 15.50 25.31
N LYS A 30 8.71 16.48 24.81
CA LYS A 30 8.88 17.89 25.17
C LYS A 30 8.35 18.24 26.57
N ALA A 31 7.21 17.67 26.95
CA ALA A 31 6.54 17.96 28.22
C ALA A 31 5.88 16.70 28.78
N PRO A 32 6.63 15.83 29.47
CA PRO A 32 6.11 14.57 29.99
C PRO A 32 5.11 14.84 31.14
N SER A 33 3.83 14.66 30.84
CA SER A 33 2.70 14.84 31.76
C SER A 33 1.71 13.69 31.59
N ALA A 34 0.75 13.53 32.51
CA ALA A 34 -0.31 12.53 32.35
C ALA A 34 -1.09 12.75 31.04
N PHE A 35 -1.31 14.00 30.65
CA PHE A 35 -1.98 14.36 29.41
C PHE A 35 -1.17 13.95 28.16
N SER A 36 0.12 14.29 28.09
CA SER A 36 0.94 13.96 26.92
C SER A 36 1.20 12.46 26.77
N LYS A 37 1.29 11.71 27.90
CA LYS A 37 1.26 10.23 27.88
C LYS A 37 -0.04 9.69 27.31
N GLY A 38 -1.18 10.22 27.75
CA GLY A 38 -2.49 9.83 27.24
C GLY A 38 -2.65 10.09 25.75
N LEU A 39 -2.16 11.24 25.26
CA LEU A 39 -2.19 11.61 23.84
C LEU A 39 -1.34 10.66 22.99
N ALA A 40 -0.11 10.36 23.41
CA ALA A 40 0.76 9.41 22.71
C ALA A 40 0.15 8.00 22.70
N ALA A 41 -0.39 7.52 23.82
CA ALA A 41 -1.04 6.22 23.88
C ALA A 41 -2.29 6.13 22.99
N ALA A 42 -3.10 7.20 22.94
CA ALA A 42 -4.27 7.26 22.08
C ALA A 42 -3.91 7.26 20.59
N ALA A 43 -2.86 8.01 20.21
CA ALA A 43 -2.33 8.00 18.85
C ALA A 43 -1.80 6.60 18.45
N ALA A 44 -1.13 5.91 19.37
CA ALA A 44 -0.57 4.59 19.12
C ALA A 44 -1.69 3.57 18.89
N LEU A 45 -2.72 3.60 19.75
CA LEU A 45 -3.92 2.78 19.60
C LEU A 45 -4.63 3.06 18.27
N PHE A 46 -4.80 4.33 17.92
CA PHE A 46 -5.42 4.73 16.65
C PHE A 46 -4.62 4.22 15.45
N MET A 47 -3.29 4.30 15.47
CA MET A 47 -2.44 3.72 14.43
C MET A 47 -2.63 2.20 14.31
N LEU A 48 -2.67 1.49 15.43
CA LEU A 48 -2.90 0.05 15.48
C LEU A 48 -4.24 -0.35 14.86
N LEU A 49 -5.31 0.40 15.17
CA LEU A 49 -6.64 0.21 14.58
C LEU A 49 -6.63 0.47 13.07
N CYS A 50 -5.99 1.55 12.62
CA CYS A 50 -5.85 1.83 11.19
C CYS A 50 -5.07 0.72 10.47
N PHE A 51 -3.97 0.23 11.05
CA PHE A 51 -3.18 -0.85 10.48
C PHE A 51 -3.99 -2.15 10.37
N ALA A 52 -4.73 -2.52 11.43
CA ALA A 52 -5.62 -3.67 11.41
C ALA A 52 -6.72 -3.54 10.33
N ALA A 53 -7.26 -2.34 10.14
CA ALA A 53 -8.23 -2.06 9.08
C ALA A 53 -7.61 -2.23 7.68
N VAL A 54 -6.39 -1.72 7.46
CA VAL A 54 -5.65 -1.90 6.20
C VAL A 54 -5.44 -3.39 5.90
N VAL A 55 -4.96 -4.17 6.87
CA VAL A 55 -4.75 -5.63 6.72
C VAL A 55 -6.05 -6.34 6.38
N THR A 56 -7.14 -6.01 7.09
CA THR A 56 -8.46 -6.59 6.84
C THR A 56 -8.93 -6.31 5.41
N LEU A 57 -8.75 -5.08 4.93
CA LEU A 57 -9.13 -4.71 3.56
C LEU A 57 -8.27 -5.43 2.52
N ILE A 58 -6.98 -5.62 2.76
CA ILE A 58 -6.10 -6.42 1.89
C ILE A 58 -6.63 -7.86 1.76
N ILE A 59 -6.99 -8.50 2.88
CA ILE A 59 -7.54 -9.87 2.86
C ILE A 59 -8.85 -9.92 2.08
N LEU A 60 -9.76 -8.96 2.30
CA LEU A 60 -11.02 -8.86 1.57
C LEU A 60 -10.80 -8.64 0.06
N ASN A 61 -9.80 -7.85 -0.30
CA ASN A 61 -9.41 -7.57 -1.68
C ASN A 61 -8.88 -8.83 -2.38
N ILE A 62 -8.00 -9.58 -1.72
CA ILE A 62 -7.51 -10.88 -2.22
C ILE A 62 -8.68 -11.84 -2.44
N SER A 63 -9.59 -11.93 -1.46
CA SER A 63 -10.76 -12.80 -1.51
C SER A 63 -11.67 -12.45 -2.70
N CYS A 64 -11.85 -11.17 -2.99
CA CYS A 64 -12.62 -10.71 -4.14
C CYS A 64 -11.91 -10.96 -5.47
N ALA A 65 -10.60 -10.77 -5.54
CA ALA A 65 -9.81 -11.09 -6.73
C ALA A 65 -9.95 -12.58 -7.09
N VAL A 66 -9.87 -13.46 -6.09
CA VAL A 66 -10.09 -14.91 -6.27
C VAL A 66 -11.51 -15.21 -6.72
N ARG A 67 -12.53 -14.56 -6.13
CA ARG A 67 -13.93 -14.76 -6.52
C ARG A 67 -14.17 -14.36 -7.98
N TYR A 68 -13.76 -13.15 -8.39
CA TYR A 68 -13.92 -12.69 -9.76
C TYR A 68 -13.15 -13.54 -10.77
N PHE A 69 -11.99 -14.07 -10.37
CA PHE A 69 -11.26 -15.03 -11.20
C PHE A 69 -12.04 -16.33 -11.39
N ARG A 70 -12.69 -16.87 -10.34
CA ARG A 70 -13.53 -18.07 -10.43
C ARG A 70 -14.77 -17.85 -11.29
N GLU A 71 -15.37 -16.67 -11.22
CA GLU A 71 -16.52 -16.26 -12.02
C GLU A 71 -16.16 -15.96 -13.49
N LYS A 72 -14.85 -15.95 -13.83
CA LYS A 72 -14.30 -15.56 -15.14
C LYS A 72 -14.72 -14.16 -15.60
N ASP A 73 -15.10 -13.29 -14.66
CA ASP A 73 -15.54 -11.93 -14.98
C ASP A 73 -14.34 -10.98 -15.10
N GLY A 74 -13.75 -10.96 -16.30
CA GLY A 74 -12.61 -10.11 -16.60
C GLY A 74 -12.93 -8.62 -16.60
N ILE A 75 -14.20 -8.24 -16.78
CA ILE A 75 -14.64 -6.83 -16.75
C ILE A 75 -14.56 -6.31 -15.31
N LEU A 76 -15.10 -7.05 -14.34
CA LEU A 76 -15.01 -6.69 -12.93
C LEU A 76 -13.58 -6.70 -12.41
N LEU A 77 -12.76 -7.67 -12.82
CA LEU A 77 -11.31 -7.71 -12.50
C LEU A 77 -10.57 -6.47 -13.02
N ARG A 78 -10.83 -6.07 -14.27
CA ARG A 78 -10.25 -4.88 -14.89
C ARG A 78 -10.68 -3.60 -14.17
N GLN A 79 -11.96 -3.46 -13.87
CA GLN A 79 -12.48 -2.30 -13.14
C GLN A 79 -11.92 -2.21 -11.72
N ALA A 80 -11.83 -3.34 -11.01
CA ALA A 80 -11.26 -3.42 -9.67
C ALA A 80 -9.76 -3.04 -9.68
N MET A 81 -8.99 -3.60 -10.62
CA MET A 81 -7.58 -3.25 -10.81
C MET A 81 -7.40 -1.75 -11.06
N LYS A 82 -8.16 -1.18 -12.02
CA LYS A 82 -8.07 0.24 -12.34
C LYS A 82 -8.40 1.11 -11.13
N GLY A 83 -9.47 0.78 -10.40
CA GLY A 83 -9.93 1.56 -9.26
C GLY A 83 -8.98 1.53 -8.08
N MET A 84 -8.45 0.35 -7.76
CA MET A 84 -7.58 0.15 -6.61
C MET A 84 -6.16 0.64 -6.89
N LYS A 85 -5.58 0.22 -8.02
CA LYS A 85 -4.17 0.45 -8.31
C LYS A 85 -3.90 1.91 -8.66
N LEU A 86 -4.66 2.48 -9.61
CA LEU A 86 -4.52 3.91 -9.93
C LEU A 86 -4.97 4.81 -8.78
N GLY A 87 -5.94 4.36 -7.98
CA GLY A 87 -6.39 5.10 -6.80
C GLY A 87 -5.33 5.16 -5.70
N SER A 88 -4.51 4.12 -5.55
CA SER A 88 -3.46 4.05 -4.53
C SER A 88 -2.15 4.75 -4.92
N ILE A 89 -1.94 5.10 -6.19
CA ILE A 89 -0.72 5.81 -6.64
C ILE A 89 -0.51 7.13 -5.87
N PRO A 90 -1.51 8.04 -5.72
CA PRO A 90 -1.34 9.25 -4.93
C PRO A 90 -0.96 8.96 -3.48
N PHE A 91 -1.58 7.94 -2.86
CA PHE A 91 -1.23 7.51 -1.50
C PHE A 91 0.24 7.09 -1.41
N PHE A 92 0.70 6.28 -2.37
CA PHE A 92 2.09 5.82 -2.41
C PHE A 92 3.10 6.97 -2.57
N ILE A 93 2.80 7.96 -3.41
CA ILE A 93 3.63 9.16 -3.58
C ILE A 93 3.69 9.95 -2.26
N ILE A 94 2.54 10.21 -1.64
CA ILE A 94 2.48 10.97 -0.39
C ILE A 94 3.17 10.20 0.74
N ASN A 95 2.96 8.89 0.85
CA ASN A 95 3.61 8.04 1.84
C ASN A 95 5.13 8.07 1.69
N PHE A 96 5.63 7.99 0.45
CA PHE A 96 7.07 8.12 0.18
C PHE A 96 7.62 9.49 0.60
N LEU A 97 6.92 10.58 0.26
CA LEU A 97 7.31 11.93 0.66
C LEU A 97 7.32 12.11 2.18
N VAL A 98 6.30 11.59 2.88
CA VAL A 98 6.23 11.61 4.35
C VAL A 98 7.39 10.82 4.96
N CYS A 99 7.65 9.60 4.49
CA CYS A 99 8.80 8.81 4.95
C CYS A 99 10.13 9.53 4.71
N LEU A 100 10.30 10.17 3.55
CA LEU A 100 11.49 10.95 3.21
C LEU A 100 11.66 12.16 4.14
N MET A 101 10.58 12.89 4.43
CA MET A 101 10.60 14.01 5.37
C MET A 101 10.98 13.57 6.78
N ILE A 102 10.39 12.47 7.27
CA ILE A 102 10.72 11.90 8.59
C ILE A 102 12.20 11.50 8.63
N ALA A 103 12.68 10.80 7.60
CA ALA A 103 14.09 10.40 7.50
C ALA A 103 15.01 11.63 7.48
N ALA A 104 14.66 12.69 6.73
CA ALA A 104 15.43 13.93 6.67
C ALA A 104 15.48 14.65 8.03
N VAL A 105 14.36 14.71 8.76
CA VAL A 105 14.31 15.31 10.11
C VAL A 105 15.18 14.51 11.09
N ILE A 106 15.07 13.17 11.09
CA ILE A 106 15.88 12.30 11.96
C ILE A 106 17.38 12.45 11.62
N PHE A 107 17.72 12.47 10.34
CA PHE A 107 19.10 12.64 9.88
C PHE A 107 19.67 14.02 10.28
N GLY A 108 18.90 15.09 10.08
CA GLY A 108 19.29 16.44 10.48
C GLY A 108 19.45 16.60 11.99
N ALA A 109 18.48 16.13 12.76
CA ALA A 109 18.50 16.21 14.23
C ALA A 109 19.67 15.42 14.85
N SER A 110 20.05 14.30 14.24
CA SER A 110 21.16 13.46 14.68
C SER A 110 22.53 13.87 14.13
N ARG A 111 22.63 14.96 13.34
CA ARG A 111 23.85 15.36 12.62
C ARG A 111 24.44 14.22 11.77
N GLY A 112 23.58 13.36 11.24
CA GLY A 112 23.96 12.19 10.44
C GLY A 112 24.28 10.90 11.20
N PHE A 113 24.35 10.94 12.55
CA PHE A 113 24.63 9.73 13.33
C PHE A 113 23.46 8.73 13.39
N ALA A 114 22.25 9.15 13.03
CA ALA A 114 21.06 8.29 13.05
C ALA A 114 21.21 7.02 12.19
N VAL A 115 22.04 7.04 11.14
CA VAL A 115 22.26 5.87 10.27
C VAL A 115 22.89 4.70 11.03
N PHE A 116 23.61 4.99 12.13
CA PHE A 116 24.25 3.97 12.97
C PHE A 116 23.35 3.44 14.09
N LEU A 117 22.16 4.04 14.29
CA LEU A 117 21.22 3.60 15.32
C LEU A 117 20.38 2.41 14.81
N PRO A 118 20.41 1.25 15.48
CA PRO A 118 19.64 0.07 15.06
C PRO A 118 18.13 0.32 14.99
N TRP A 119 17.59 1.19 15.83
CA TRP A 119 16.15 1.50 15.81
C TRP A 119 15.73 2.15 14.48
N VAL A 120 16.60 2.94 13.85
CA VAL A 120 16.28 3.69 12.63
C VAL A 120 16.08 2.71 11.48
N TRP A 121 16.96 1.70 11.41
CA TRP A 121 16.82 0.60 10.44
C TRP A 121 15.57 -0.24 10.68
N ASN A 122 15.21 -0.54 11.93
CA ASN A 122 13.95 -1.21 12.24
C ASN A 122 12.74 -0.40 11.76
N TRP A 123 12.74 0.92 11.97
CA TRP A 123 11.66 1.79 11.50
C TRP A 123 11.57 1.82 9.97
N VAL A 124 12.71 1.97 9.28
CA VAL A 124 12.76 1.94 7.81
C VAL A 124 12.25 0.61 7.26
N LEU A 125 12.69 -0.51 7.84
CA LEU A 125 12.23 -1.85 7.43
C LEU A 125 10.72 -2.01 7.61
N CYS A 126 10.17 -1.56 8.75
CA CYS A 126 8.73 -1.60 8.99
C CYS A 126 7.95 -0.73 7.99
N ALA A 127 8.43 0.47 7.68
CA ALA A 127 7.80 1.38 6.72
C ALA A 127 7.83 0.83 5.28
N VAL A 128 8.95 0.22 4.88
CA VAL A 128 9.08 -0.44 3.57
C VAL A 128 8.18 -1.68 3.52
N ALA A 129 8.19 -2.51 4.55
CA ALA A 129 7.38 -3.72 4.62
C ALA A 129 5.88 -3.42 4.57
N SER A 130 5.41 -2.41 5.32
CA SER A 130 3.98 -2.03 5.31
C SER A 130 3.56 -1.52 3.94
N THR A 131 4.37 -0.68 3.30
CA THR A 131 4.13 -0.18 1.94
C THR A 131 4.09 -1.31 0.92
N TYR A 132 5.01 -2.27 1.04
CA TYR A 132 5.08 -3.44 0.17
C TYR A 132 3.88 -4.37 0.33
N ILE A 133 3.41 -4.60 1.57
CA ILE A 133 2.20 -5.39 1.85
C ILE A 133 0.97 -4.75 1.20
N ILE A 134 0.82 -3.42 1.31
CA ILE A 134 -0.27 -2.67 0.68
C ILE A 134 -0.21 -2.80 -0.85
N MET A 135 0.98 -2.64 -1.44
CA MET A 135 1.19 -2.82 -2.88
C MET A 135 0.83 -4.26 -3.30
N ALA A 136 1.40 -5.27 -2.65
CA ALA A 136 1.18 -6.68 -2.97
C ALA A 136 -0.31 -7.06 -2.93
N GLY A 137 -1.06 -6.54 -1.95
CA GLY A 137 -2.51 -6.73 -1.87
C GLY A 137 -3.28 -6.18 -3.07
N SER A 138 -2.81 -5.07 -3.65
CA SER A 138 -3.39 -4.50 -4.88
C SER A 138 -2.96 -5.27 -6.13
N SER A 139 -1.74 -5.81 -6.15
CA SER A 139 -1.19 -6.60 -7.26
C SER A 139 -1.90 -7.94 -7.47
N CYS A 140 -2.64 -8.46 -6.48
CA CYS A 140 -3.43 -9.69 -6.64
C CYS A 140 -4.48 -9.62 -7.76
N TYR A 141 -5.09 -8.45 -8.01
CA TYR A 141 -5.98 -8.26 -9.17
C TYR A 141 -5.21 -8.31 -10.50
N GLY A 142 -3.97 -7.80 -10.49
CA GLY A 142 -2.97 -7.90 -11.56
C GLY A 142 -2.77 -9.33 -12.03
N ILE A 143 -2.36 -10.15 -11.07
CA ILE A 143 -2.02 -11.56 -11.25
C ILE A 143 -3.26 -12.35 -11.69
N ALA A 144 -4.42 -12.09 -11.07
CA ALA A 144 -5.67 -12.75 -11.41
C ALA A 144 -6.12 -12.43 -12.85
N LEU A 145 -6.01 -11.17 -13.28
CA LEU A 145 -6.36 -10.76 -14.65
C LEU A 145 -5.37 -11.35 -15.68
N ALA A 146 -4.07 -11.32 -15.40
CA ALA A 146 -3.05 -11.93 -16.27
C ALA A 146 -3.28 -13.44 -16.44
N ARG A 147 -3.66 -14.13 -15.37
CA ARG A 147 -4.00 -15.57 -15.40
C ARG A 147 -5.27 -15.84 -16.19
N LEU A 148 -6.29 -14.99 -16.08
CA LEU A 148 -7.54 -15.11 -16.84
C LEU A 148 -7.31 -14.91 -18.34
N LEU A 149 -6.56 -13.88 -18.73
CA LEU A 149 -6.18 -13.60 -20.12
C LEU A 149 -5.36 -14.74 -20.73
N ARG A 150 -4.53 -15.43 -19.94
CA ARG A 150 -3.85 -16.66 -20.37
C ARG A 150 -4.83 -17.81 -20.59
N GLN A 151 -5.81 -18.01 -19.71
CA GLN A 151 -6.83 -19.06 -19.89
C GLN A 151 -7.67 -18.83 -21.15
N ASN A 152 -7.89 -17.58 -21.52
CA ASN A 152 -8.59 -17.20 -22.75
C ASN A 152 -7.71 -17.29 -24.01
N GLY A 153 -6.45 -17.75 -23.89
CA GLY A 153 -5.52 -17.90 -25.01
C GLY A 153 -4.87 -16.59 -25.48
N SER A 154 -5.21 -15.45 -24.89
CA SER A 154 -4.72 -14.13 -25.31
C SER A 154 -3.27 -13.84 -24.87
N LEU A 155 -2.76 -14.55 -23.85
CA LEU A 155 -1.38 -14.36 -23.34
C LEU A 155 -0.59 -15.67 -23.36
N SER A 156 0.67 -15.59 -23.79
CA SER A 156 1.61 -16.72 -23.66
C SER A 156 2.08 -16.90 -22.21
N ARG A 157 2.56 -18.10 -21.87
CA ARG A 157 3.08 -18.42 -20.53
C ARG A 157 4.23 -17.50 -20.11
N LYS A 158 5.11 -17.14 -21.06
CA LYS A 158 6.24 -16.23 -20.81
C LYS A 158 5.76 -14.81 -20.51
N GLN A 159 4.80 -14.31 -21.28
CA GLN A 159 4.23 -12.97 -21.08
C GLN A 159 3.52 -12.86 -19.72
N MET A 160 2.76 -13.89 -19.33
CA MET A 160 2.13 -13.95 -17.99
C MET A 160 3.17 -13.84 -16.87
N SER A 161 4.27 -14.58 -16.94
CA SER A 161 5.33 -14.51 -15.93
C SER A 161 5.97 -13.13 -15.85
N VAL A 162 6.20 -12.47 -17.00
CA VAL A 162 6.72 -11.10 -17.04
C VAL A 162 5.76 -10.14 -16.33
N HIS A 163 4.46 -10.19 -16.65
CA HIS A 163 3.47 -9.33 -15.99
C HIS A 163 3.41 -9.55 -14.46
N ILE A 164 3.52 -10.81 -14.00
CA ILE A 164 3.55 -11.11 -12.57
C ILE A 164 4.80 -10.52 -11.90
N VAL A 165 5.97 -10.65 -12.53
CA VAL A 165 7.22 -10.12 -11.98
C VAL A 165 7.21 -8.59 -11.96
N LEU A 166 6.74 -7.95 -13.04
CA LEU A 166 6.61 -6.49 -13.10
C LEU A 166 5.66 -5.98 -12.02
N GLN A 167 4.61 -6.73 -11.68
CA GLN A 167 3.65 -6.38 -10.62
C GLN A 167 4.20 -6.42 -9.19
N LEU A 168 5.40 -6.98 -9.01
CA LEU A 168 6.10 -7.00 -7.73
C LEU A 168 7.15 -5.90 -7.61
N ILE A 169 7.48 -5.24 -8.73
CA ILE A 169 8.46 -4.16 -8.76
C ILE A 169 7.71 -2.84 -8.79
N PHE A 170 7.68 -2.12 -7.67
CA PHE A 170 6.84 -0.92 -7.44
C PHE A 170 6.71 0.07 -8.62
N VAL A 171 7.82 0.45 -9.26
CA VAL A 171 7.79 1.39 -10.39
C VAL A 171 7.24 0.72 -11.66
N LEU A 172 7.67 -0.52 -11.91
CA LEU A 172 7.24 -1.29 -13.06
C LEU A 172 5.79 -1.77 -12.91
N ASP A 173 5.28 -1.88 -11.69
CA ASP A 173 3.93 -2.28 -11.36
C ASP A 173 2.90 -1.29 -11.93
N VAL A 174 3.21 0.01 -11.89
CA VAL A 174 2.36 1.05 -12.50
C VAL A 174 2.36 0.93 -14.03
N ILE A 175 3.53 0.75 -14.64
CA ILE A 175 3.68 0.62 -16.09
C ILE A 175 2.94 -0.63 -16.58
N ASP A 176 3.17 -1.77 -15.91
CA ASP A 176 2.53 -3.04 -16.19
C ASP A 176 1.01 -2.96 -16.08
N THR A 177 0.50 -2.26 -15.06
CA THR A 177 -0.93 -2.04 -14.91
C THR A 177 -1.52 -1.32 -16.11
N LEU A 178 -0.86 -0.28 -16.60
CA LEU A 178 -1.32 0.47 -17.76
C LEU A 178 -1.29 -0.39 -19.02
N GLU A 179 -0.24 -1.18 -19.21
CA GLU A 179 -0.13 -2.11 -20.34
C GLU A 179 -1.18 -3.22 -20.28
N LEU A 180 -1.33 -3.87 -19.14
CA LEU A 180 -2.28 -4.96 -18.94
C LEU A 180 -3.73 -4.45 -19.05
N LEU A 181 -4.05 -3.24 -18.56
CA LEU A 181 -5.36 -2.62 -18.75
C LEU A 181 -5.66 -2.29 -20.21
N LYS A 182 -4.66 -1.84 -20.99
CA LYS A 182 -4.77 -1.59 -22.44
C LYS A 182 -4.94 -2.90 -23.21
N PHE A 183 -4.17 -3.92 -22.85
CA PHE A 183 -4.22 -5.24 -23.49
C PHE A 183 -5.54 -5.95 -23.21
N SER A 184 -5.98 -5.93 -21.95
CA SER A 184 -7.29 -6.43 -21.52
C SER A 184 -8.42 -5.73 -22.26
N ALA A 185 -8.34 -4.43 -22.53
CA ALA A 185 -9.36 -3.70 -23.28
C ALA A 185 -9.58 -4.19 -24.72
N LYS A 186 -8.57 -4.84 -25.31
CA LYS A 186 -8.61 -5.33 -26.69
C LYS A 186 -9.00 -6.81 -26.80
N ASN A 187 -8.95 -7.56 -25.71
CA ASN A 187 -9.03 -9.02 -25.69
C ASN A 187 -10.09 -9.57 -24.72
N LEU A 188 -10.86 -8.69 -24.07
CA LEU A 188 -12.06 -8.97 -23.29
C LEU A 188 -13.24 -8.26 -23.95
#